data_AF-A0AAD9JGJ2-F1
#
_entry.id   AF-A0AAD9JGJ2-F1
#
_cell.length_a   1.000
_cell.length_b   1.000
_cell.length_c   1.000
_cell.angle_alpha   90.00
_cell.angle_beta   90.00
_cell.angle_gamma   90.00
#
_symmetry.space_group_name_H-M   'P 1'
#
loop_
_entity.id
_entity.type
_entity.pdbx_description
1 polymer ?
#
loop_
_entity_poly.entity_id
_entity_poly.type
_entity_poly.pdbx_seq_one_letter_code
_entity_poly.pdbx_strand_id
1 'polypeptide(L)'
;MRVGNCCRPGNIVVNDSLFMQNTWDGIEVESCFRVVPVNNVTNFTLANNTFDGNYGHGVRVNPMINMVGIMTNNTFKNHPRHTFLIDNTDDFIKEVVFREMKVDYAVIENDFLNNEGFYVIHVRLTQSSKQQKLAFKYNRIRHNRIKGGFPTINERTRAYGVILLSSSNVNFSRNHLENPDSRYELATHLLDKSAHMEATRLWWGTTNYTLMSGRVFDQYNRFDLPQISYYPSLNSDHLYGEWLNDQVPPFEPQFLRDGNTIGGRLVNRFVTKPGQTYHVDRDVNIVAEEAHGELIISEGTILEVENAIGILVQGLLQAK
;
A
#
# COMPACT_ATOMS: atom_id res chain seq x y z
N MET A 1 14.42 4.73 -21.62
CA MET A 1 14.53 3.49 -22.40
C MET A 1 13.17 2.80 -22.42
N ARG A 2 12.71 2.28 -23.55
CA ARG A 2 11.44 1.54 -23.64
C ARG A 2 11.69 0.13 -24.18
N VAL A 3 11.09 -0.88 -23.55
CA VAL A 3 11.24 -2.29 -23.96
C VAL A 3 9.89 -2.99 -24.00
N GLY A 4 9.70 -3.88 -24.97
CA GLY A 4 8.42 -4.53 -25.26
C GLY A 4 7.70 -3.88 -26.44
N ASN A 5 6.48 -4.28 -26.79
CA ASN A 5 5.74 -5.44 -26.30
C ASN A 5 6.06 -6.66 -27.19
N CYS A 6 6.74 -7.70 -26.66
CA CYS A 6 7.12 -8.89 -27.43
C CYS A 6 6.52 -10.17 -26.83
N CYS A 7 5.88 -10.99 -27.67
CA CYS A 7 5.28 -12.29 -27.29
C CYS A 7 6.21 -13.49 -27.52
N ARG A 8 7.51 -13.24 -27.69
CA ARG A 8 8.56 -14.26 -27.84
C ARG A 8 9.40 -14.28 -26.56
N PRO A 9 10.14 -15.38 -26.28
CA PRO A 9 11.11 -15.40 -25.20
C PRO A 9 12.01 -14.15 -25.29
N GLY A 10 12.13 -13.43 -24.18
CA GLY A 10 12.89 -12.19 -24.11
C GLY A 10 13.69 -12.17 -22.82
N ASN A 11 14.99 -11.90 -22.93
CA ASN A 11 15.86 -11.65 -21.79
C ASN A 11 16.28 -10.19 -21.84
N ILE A 12 15.82 -9.40 -20.88
CA ILE A 12 16.13 -7.98 -20.75
C ILE A 12 16.97 -7.84 -19.48
N VAL A 13 18.23 -7.43 -19.63
CA VAL A 13 19.13 -7.19 -18.52
C VAL A 13 19.61 -5.75 -18.60
N VAL A 14 19.38 -4.98 -17.54
CA VAL A 14 19.89 -3.63 -17.40
C VAL A 14 20.65 -3.57 -16.07
N ASN A 15 21.95 -3.33 -16.16
CA ASN A 15 22.85 -3.40 -15.01
C ASN A 15 23.83 -2.23 -15.02
N ASP A 16 24.27 -1.80 -13.85
CA ASP A 16 25.33 -0.79 -13.66
C ASP A 16 25.13 0.50 -14.46
N SER A 17 23.88 0.96 -14.60
CA SER A 17 23.51 2.11 -15.43
C SER A 17 22.96 3.29 -14.62
N LEU A 18 23.10 4.50 -15.17
CA LEU A 18 22.57 5.74 -14.60
C LEU A 18 21.47 6.33 -15.50
N PHE A 19 20.28 6.53 -14.95
CA PHE A 19 19.15 7.20 -15.58
C PHE A 19 18.83 8.48 -14.81
N MET A 20 19.27 9.62 -15.33
CA MET A 20 19.23 10.88 -14.61
C MET A 20 18.47 11.96 -15.38
N GLN A 21 17.64 12.73 -14.68
CA GLN A 21 16.97 13.94 -15.19
C GLN A 21 16.16 13.70 -16.49
N ASN A 22 15.61 12.50 -16.67
CA ASN A 22 14.74 12.22 -17.82
C ASN A 22 13.42 12.98 -17.67
N THR A 23 12.90 13.51 -18.78
CA THR A 23 11.57 14.15 -18.84
C THR A 23 10.43 13.13 -18.72
N TRP A 24 10.69 11.88 -19.11
CA TRP A 24 9.77 10.75 -19.01
C TRP A 24 10.36 9.68 -18.08
N ASP A 25 9.90 8.43 -18.24
CA ASP A 25 10.38 7.32 -17.46
C ASP A 25 11.85 6.97 -17.81
N GLY A 26 12.65 6.64 -16.81
CA GLY A 26 14.01 6.12 -17.01
C GLY A 26 13.97 4.82 -17.80
N ILE A 27 13.17 3.86 -17.34
CA ILE A 27 12.84 2.62 -18.05
C ILE A 27 11.32 2.41 -18.04
N GLU A 28 10.76 2.19 -19.24
CA GLU A 28 9.39 1.74 -19.46
C GLU A 28 9.42 0.31 -20.02
N VAL A 29 8.71 -0.62 -19.38
CA VAL A 29 8.57 -2.01 -19.84
C VAL A 29 7.12 -2.36 -20.06
N GLU A 30 6.84 -2.91 -21.24
CA GLU A 30 5.52 -3.39 -21.65
C GLU A 30 5.54 -4.90 -21.92
N SER A 31 4.52 -5.59 -21.43
CA SER A 31 4.39 -7.04 -21.54
C SER A 31 3.46 -7.49 -22.67
N CYS A 32 3.65 -8.72 -23.15
CA CYS A 32 2.73 -9.40 -24.08
C CYS A 32 1.36 -9.67 -23.47
N PHE A 33 0.31 -9.23 -24.16
CA PHE A 33 -1.11 -9.40 -23.79
C PHE A 33 -1.72 -10.70 -24.32
N ARG A 34 -0.91 -11.75 -24.48
CA ARG A 34 -1.37 -13.09 -24.87
C ARG A 34 -0.88 -14.09 -23.85
N VAL A 35 -1.66 -15.12 -23.57
CA VAL A 35 -1.16 -16.27 -22.80
C VAL A 35 -0.04 -16.91 -23.62
N VAL A 36 1.13 -17.04 -23.02
CA VAL A 36 2.30 -17.65 -23.66
C VAL A 36 2.74 -18.90 -22.87
N PRO A 37 3.42 -19.86 -23.51
CA PRO A 37 4.08 -20.94 -22.79
C PRO A 37 5.06 -20.39 -21.74
N VAL A 38 5.28 -21.12 -20.65
CA VAL A 38 6.16 -20.68 -19.55
C VAL A 38 7.57 -20.32 -20.03
N ASN A 39 8.08 -21.02 -21.05
CA ASN A 39 9.40 -20.76 -21.64
C ASN A 39 9.47 -19.46 -22.47
N ASN A 40 8.33 -18.84 -22.74
CA ASN A 40 8.22 -17.61 -23.53
C ASN A 40 7.92 -16.37 -22.67
N VAL A 41 7.87 -16.55 -21.34
CA VAL A 41 7.77 -15.44 -20.40
C VAL A 41 9.03 -14.56 -20.51
N THR A 42 8.85 -13.24 -20.44
CA THR A 42 9.98 -12.30 -20.48
C THR A 42 10.74 -12.37 -19.16
N ASN A 43 12.04 -12.63 -19.19
CA ASN A 43 12.92 -12.48 -18.06
C ASN A 43 13.47 -11.04 -18.04
N PHE A 44 13.02 -10.24 -17.09
CA PHE A 44 13.47 -8.87 -16.91
C PHE A 44 14.28 -8.74 -15.62
N THR A 45 15.57 -8.46 -15.75
CA THR A 45 16.49 -8.27 -14.63
C THR A 45 17.03 -6.84 -14.63
N LEU A 46 16.92 -6.18 -13.49
CA LEU A 46 17.42 -4.84 -13.25
C LEU A 46 18.31 -4.85 -11.99
N ALA A 47 19.61 -4.63 -12.14
CA ALA A 47 20.54 -4.72 -11.02
C ALA A 47 21.47 -3.50 -10.93
N ASN A 48 21.81 -3.05 -9.72
CA ASN A 48 22.87 -2.05 -9.50
C ASN A 48 22.72 -0.73 -10.29
N ASN A 49 21.49 -0.32 -10.63
CA ASN A 49 21.26 0.92 -11.37
C ASN A 49 20.95 2.09 -10.43
N THR A 50 21.20 3.31 -10.92
CA THR A 50 20.77 4.54 -10.24
C THR A 50 19.78 5.30 -11.10
N PHE A 51 18.63 5.66 -10.51
CA PHE A 51 17.62 6.52 -11.07
C PHE A 51 17.58 7.81 -10.25
N ASP A 52 17.93 8.94 -10.86
CA ASP A 52 18.10 10.22 -10.15
C ASP A 52 17.33 11.35 -10.81
N GLY A 53 16.34 11.90 -10.12
CA GLY A 53 15.64 13.11 -10.54
C GLY A 53 14.89 12.99 -11.86
N ASN A 54 14.42 11.79 -12.24
CA ASN A 54 13.57 11.66 -13.43
C ASN A 54 12.19 12.23 -13.13
N TYR A 55 11.65 13.04 -14.05
CA TYR A 55 10.33 13.65 -13.92
C TYR A 55 9.21 12.60 -14.06
N GLY A 56 9.45 11.59 -14.92
CA GLY A 56 8.68 10.35 -14.96
C GLY A 56 9.07 9.38 -13.84
N HIS A 57 8.73 8.10 -13.98
CA HIS A 57 9.18 7.05 -13.08
C HIS A 57 10.66 6.74 -13.34
N GLY A 58 11.38 6.23 -12.35
CA GLY A 58 12.64 5.56 -12.60
C GLY A 58 12.37 4.30 -13.40
N VAL A 59 11.42 3.50 -12.92
CA VAL A 59 10.95 2.29 -13.59
C VAL A 59 9.43 2.26 -13.62
N ARG A 60 8.89 2.01 -14.81
CA ARG A 60 7.47 1.76 -15.06
C ARG A 60 7.30 0.41 -15.75
N VAL A 61 6.53 -0.48 -15.14
CA VAL A 61 6.06 -1.74 -15.76
C VAL A 61 4.54 -1.74 -15.75
N ASN A 62 3.93 -1.61 -16.91
CA ASN A 62 2.48 -1.41 -17.01
C ASN A 62 1.93 -2.02 -18.31
N PRO A 63 1.28 -3.19 -18.25
CA PRO A 63 1.17 -4.13 -17.12
C PRO A 63 2.42 -5.02 -16.96
N MET A 64 2.60 -5.57 -15.75
CA MET A 64 3.50 -6.68 -15.46
C MET A 64 2.74 -8.00 -15.57
N ILE A 65 2.79 -8.59 -16.76
CA ILE A 65 2.21 -9.91 -17.07
C ILE A 65 3.19 -10.71 -17.94
N ASN A 66 3.13 -12.04 -17.90
CA ASN A 66 4.11 -12.89 -18.60
C ASN A 66 5.55 -12.45 -18.33
N MET A 67 5.89 -12.24 -17.06
CA MET A 67 7.18 -11.71 -16.63
C MET A 67 7.76 -12.48 -15.45
N VAL A 68 9.04 -12.83 -15.54
CA VAL A 68 9.84 -13.30 -14.42
C VAL A 68 11.11 -12.46 -14.29
N GLY A 69 11.77 -12.57 -13.14
CA GLY A 69 13.06 -11.93 -12.93
C GLY A 69 13.12 -11.18 -11.62
N ILE A 70 14.00 -10.18 -11.57
CA ILE A 70 14.39 -9.52 -10.33
C ILE A 70 14.83 -8.07 -10.56
N MET A 71 14.41 -7.18 -9.66
CA MET A 71 14.98 -5.85 -9.48
C MET A 71 15.74 -5.83 -8.15
N THR A 72 17.05 -5.70 -8.19
CA THR A 72 17.89 -5.73 -6.99
C THR A 72 18.96 -4.66 -6.95
N ASN A 73 19.31 -4.17 -5.76
CA ASN A 73 20.39 -3.21 -5.55
C ASN A 73 20.29 -1.94 -6.38
N ASN A 74 19.08 -1.51 -6.74
CA ASN A 74 18.88 -0.25 -7.45
C ASN A 74 18.64 0.89 -6.45
N THR A 75 19.10 2.08 -6.81
CA THR A 75 18.85 3.31 -6.05
C THR A 75 17.92 4.22 -6.83
N PHE A 76 16.81 4.63 -6.21
CA PHE A 76 15.86 5.60 -6.74
C PHE A 76 15.84 6.84 -5.85
N LYS A 77 16.25 7.99 -6.40
CA LYS A 77 16.44 9.20 -5.59
C LYS A 77 16.00 10.48 -6.27
N ASN A 78 15.57 11.43 -5.45
CA ASN A 78 15.26 12.81 -5.85
C ASN A 78 14.20 12.94 -6.97
N HIS A 79 13.33 11.94 -7.16
CA HIS A 79 12.23 12.07 -8.13
C HIS A 79 11.21 13.11 -7.64
N PRO A 80 10.73 14.04 -8.48
CA PRO A 80 9.89 15.15 -8.03
C PRO A 80 8.38 14.85 -8.04
N ARG A 81 7.93 13.71 -8.61
CA ARG A 81 6.50 13.45 -8.86
C ARG A 81 6.06 12.02 -8.60
N HIS A 82 6.78 11.05 -9.13
CA HIS A 82 6.55 9.61 -8.96
C HIS A 82 7.85 8.87 -9.24
N THR A 83 8.02 7.68 -8.65
CA THR A 83 9.33 7.00 -8.67
C THR A 83 9.27 5.60 -9.28
N PHE A 84 8.33 4.76 -8.86
CA PHE A 84 8.30 3.35 -9.22
C PHE A 84 6.88 2.86 -9.41
N LEU A 85 6.60 2.24 -10.55
CA LEU A 85 5.26 1.77 -10.90
C LEU A 85 5.31 0.34 -11.45
N ILE A 86 4.56 -0.54 -10.80
CA ILE A 86 4.09 -1.82 -11.33
C ILE A 86 2.58 -1.80 -11.22
N ASP A 87 1.84 -1.75 -12.33
CA ASP A 87 0.38 -1.68 -12.26
C ASP A 87 -0.26 -2.49 -13.39
N ASN A 88 -1.04 -3.50 -13.01
CA ASN A 88 -1.79 -4.33 -13.94
C ASN A 88 -3.15 -3.78 -14.32
N THR A 89 -3.62 -2.65 -13.74
CA THR A 89 -4.96 -2.05 -13.88
C THR A 89 -5.96 -2.53 -12.81
N ASP A 90 -6.99 -1.72 -12.59
CA ASP A 90 -8.23 -2.00 -11.83
C ASP A 90 -9.46 -2.18 -12.75
N ASP A 91 -9.24 -2.27 -14.07
CA ASP A 91 -10.28 -2.51 -15.07
C ASP A 91 -10.68 -3.99 -15.08
N PHE A 92 -11.94 -4.25 -14.73
CA PHE A 92 -12.51 -5.59 -14.60
C PHE A 92 -12.33 -6.46 -15.87
N ILE A 93 -12.46 -5.88 -17.06
CA ILE A 93 -12.35 -6.63 -18.31
C ILE A 93 -10.91 -7.06 -18.54
N LYS A 94 -9.95 -6.16 -18.31
CA LYS A 94 -8.52 -6.47 -18.43
C LYS A 94 -8.07 -7.48 -17.39
N GLU A 95 -8.55 -7.39 -16.15
CA GLU A 95 -8.20 -8.35 -15.09
C GLU A 95 -8.57 -9.79 -15.46
N VAL A 96 -9.74 -10.01 -16.08
CA VAL A 96 -10.17 -11.35 -16.54
C VAL A 96 -9.18 -11.96 -17.53
N VAL A 97 -8.57 -11.13 -18.38
CA VAL A 97 -7.57 -11.59 -19.36
C VAL A 97 -6.20 -11.76 -18.71
N PHE A 98 -5.79 -10.81 -17.87
CA PHE A 98 -4.46 -10.79 -17.26
C PHE A 98 -4.27 -11.89 -16.22
N ARG A 99 -5.33 -12.34 -15.54
CA ARG A 99 -5.20 -13.29 -14.43
C ARG A 99 -4.60 -14.64 -14.80
N GLU A 100 -4.69 -15.04 -16.07
CA GLU A 100 -4.13 -16.31 -16.57
C GLU A 100 -2.64 -16.21 -16.94
N MET A 101 -2.09 -14.99 -16.95
CA MET A 101 -0.70 -14.72 -17.37
C MET A 101 0.24 -14.77 -16.17
N LYS A 102 1.35 -15.51 -16.31
CA LYS A 102 2.28 -15.80 -15.22
C LYS A 102 3.10 -14.57 -14.83
N VAL A 103 3.24 -14.35 -13.51
CA VAL A 103 4.23 -13.44 -12.93
C VAL A 103 4.93 -14.13 -11.78
N ASP A 104 6.26 -14.20 -11.83
CA ASP A 104 7.10 -14.66 -10.71
C ASP A 104 8.29 -13.72 -10.61
N TYR A 105 8.14 -12.68 -9.80
CA TYR A 105 9.05 -11.55 -9.80
C TYR A 105 9.48 -11.15 -8.39
N ALA A 106 10.67 -10.57 -8.28
CA ALA A 106 11.20 -10.07 -7.01
C ALA A 106 11.69 -8.62 -7.14
N VAL A 107 11.34 -7.78 -6.18
CA VAL A 107 11.89 -6.42 -6.01
C VAL A 107 12.52 -6.40 -4.62
N ILE A 108 13.84 -6.57 -4.57
CA ILE A 108 14.56 -6.76 -3.32
C ILE A 108 15.77 -5.85 -3.17
N GLU A 109 16.13 -5.49 -1.95
CA GLU A 109 17.39 -4.77 -1.66
C GLU A 109 17.55 -3.45 -2.44
N ASN A 110 16.46 -2.76 -2.76
CA ASN A 110 16.50 -1.45 -3.41
C ASN A 110 16.37 -0.31 -2.39
N ASP A 111 17.00 0.83 -2.69
CA ASP A 111 16.92 2.06 -1.89
C ASP A 111 16.04 3.10 -2.59
N PHE A 112 15.05 3.64 -1.88
CA PHE A 112 14.19 4.74 -2.31
C PHE A 112 14.37 5.91 -1.33
N LEU A 113 15.03 6.98 -1.77
CA LEU A 113 15.42 8.09 -0.90
C LEU A 113 15.07 9.47 -1.46
N ASN A 114 14.58 10.36 -0.60
CA ASN A 114 14.34 11.77 -0.94
C ASN A 114 13.45 11.97 -2.17
N ASN A 115 12.54 11.04 -2.46
CA ASN A 115 11.58 11.22 -3.54
C ASN A 115 10.34 11.97 -3.05
N GLU A 116 9.74 12.76 -3.92
CA GLU A 116 8.55 13.54 -3.65
C GLU A 116 7.43 13.25 -4.67
N GLY A 117 6.21 13.69 -4.34
CA GLY A 117 5.10 13.76 -5.30
C GLY A 117 3.85 13.03 -4.83
N PHE A 118 3.22 12.28 -5.75
CA PHE A 118 1.94 11.60 -5.51
C PHE A 118 2.08 10.24 -4.81
N TYR A 119 3.15 9.51 -5.15
CA TYR A 119 3.56 8.26 -4.51
C TYR A 119 5.03 7.98 -4.88
N VAL A 120 5.73 7.19 -4.06
CA VAL A 120 7.07 6.69 -4.43
C VAL A 120 6.91 5.35 -5.13
N ILE A 121 6.19 4.43 -4.51
CA ILE A 121 5.99 3.07 -4.99
C ILE A 121 4.50 2.84 -5.20
N HIS A 122 4.09 2.42 -6.38
CA HIS A 122 2.74 1.91 -6.62
C HIS A 122 2.85 0.51 -7.23
N VAL A 123 2.28 -0.47 -6.53
CA VAL A 123 2.36 -1.88 -6.91
C VAL A 123 0.95 -2.49 -6.89
N ARG A 124 0.53 -2.95 -8.06
CA ARG A 124 -0.70 -3.70 -8.30
C ARG A 124 -0.43 -4.79 -9.33
N LEU A 125 -0.54 -6.05 -8.94
CA LEU A 125 -0.76 -7.15 -9.87
C LEU A 125 -2.27 -7.38 -10.05
N THR A 126 -2.64 -8.38 -10.84
CA THR A 126 -4.05 -8.71 -11.06
C THR A 126 -4.62 -9.37 -9.80
N GLN A 127 -5.58 -8.74 -9.12
CA GLN A 127 -6.02 -9.15 -7.77
C GLN A 127 -6.52 -10.61 -7.73
N SER A 128 -7.28 -11.02 -8.76
CA SER A 128 -7.87 -12.35 -8.86
C SER A 128 -6.93 -13.46 -9.35
N SER A 129 -5.66 -13.15 -9.65
CA SER A 129 -4.74 -14.10 -10.26
C SER A 129 -4.06 -15.02 -9.25
N LYS A 130 -4.10 -16.33 -9.54
CA LYS A 130 -3.30 -17.37 -8.85
C LYS A 130 -1.96 -17.65 -9.53
N GLN A 131 -1.72 -17.08 -10.71
CA GLN A 131 -0.51 -17.29 -11.51
C GLN A 131 0.52 -16.17 -11.31
N GLN A 132 0.15 -15.14 -10.55
CA GLN A 132 0.96 -13.95 -10.33
C GLN A 132 1.38 -13.86 -8.88
N LYS A 133 2.68 -13.65 -8.65
CA LYS A 133 3.25 -13.38 -7.34
C LYS A 133 4.42 -12.42 -7.48
N LEU A 134 4.53 -11.48 -6.54
CA LEU A 134 5.64 -10.54 -6.44
C LEU A 134 6.17 -10.54 -5.01
N ALA A 135 7.46 -10.79 -4.84
CA ALA A 135 8.14 -10.60 -3.56
C ALA A 135 8.73 -9.19 -3.50
N PHE A 136 8.28 -8.36 -2.55
CA PHE A 136 8.79 -7.01 -2.34
C PHE A 136 9.42 -6.94 -0.94
N LYS A 137 10.75 -7.17 -0.84
CA LYS A 137 11.42 -7.43 0.44
C LYS A 137 12.78 -6.77 0.58
N TYR A 138 13.21 -6.47 1.80
CA TYR A 138 14.54 -5.94 2.08
C TYR A 138 14.82 -4.57 1.44
N ASN A 139 13.79 -3.87 0.99
CA ASN A 139 13.94 -2.53 0.42
C ASN A 139 13.95 -1.49 1.55
N ARG A 140 14.66 -0.39 1.31
CA ARG A 140 14.74 0.75 2.23
C ARG A 140 14.05 1.95 1.60
N ILE A 141 12.98 2.41 2.22
CA ILE A 141 12.14 3.51 1.75
C ILE A 141 12.19 4.60 2.81
N ARG A 142 13.08 5.59 2.62
CA ARG A 142 13.40 6.56 3.68
C ARG A 142 13.40 8.00 3.17
N HIS A 143 13.01 8.93 4.03
CA HIS A 143 13.02 10.38 3.76
C HIS A 143 12.24 10.79 2.49
N ASN A 144 11.25 10.01 2.10
CA ASN A 144 10.38 10.37 1.00
C ASN A 144 9.21 11.23 1.51
N ARG A 145 8.75 12.15 0.66
CA ARG A 145 7.73 13.14 1.00
C ARG A 145 6.57 13.10 0.03
N ILE A 146 5.50 12.45 0.44
CA ILE A 146 4.22 12.47 -0.28
C ILE A 146 3.34 13.52 0.34
N LYS A 147 2.99 14.51 -0.48
CA LYS A 147 1.99 15.51 -0.13
C LYS A 147 0.67 15.01 -0.69
N GLY A 148 -0.31 14.90 0.20
CA GLY A 148 -1.68 14.63 -0.20
C GLY A 148 -2.24 15.70 -1.14
N GLY A 149 -3.47 15.48 -1.59
CA GLY A 149 -4.22 16.50 -2.34
C GLY A 149 -4.49 17.75 -1.50
N PHE A 150 -5.58 18.46 -1.81
CA PHE A 150 -5.93 19.70 -1.11
C PHE A 150 -6.08 19.47 0.41
N PRO A 151 -5.39 20.25 1.28
CA PRO A 151 -5.41 20.07 2.73
C PRO A 151 -6.80 20.13 3.37
N THR A 152 -7.77 20.70 2.67
CA THR A 152 -9.14 20.94 3.14
C THR A 152 -10.14 19.84 2.74
N ILE A 153 -9.73 18.88 1.91
CA ILE A 153 -10.61 17.83 1.39
C ILE A 153 -10.07 16.47 1.83
N ASN A 154 -10.83 15.77 2.68
CA ASN A 154 -10.52 14.40 3.07
C ASN A 154 -10.54 13.47 1.84
N GLU A 155 -9.61 12.52 1.82
CA GLU A 155 -9.35 11.64 0.68
C GLU A 155 -10.48 10.65 0.44
N ARG A 156 -11.44 11.00 -0.43
CA ARG A 156 -12.50 10.06 -0.83
C ARG A 156 -12.22 9.29 -2.12
N THR A 157 -11.46 9.87 -3.05
CA THR A 157 -11.34 9.30 -4.41
C THR A 157 -9.97 8.68 -4.70
N ARG A 158 -8.91 9.08 -3.98
CA ARG A 158 -7.56 8.55 -4.18
C ARG A 158 -6.84 8.50 -2.83
N ALA A 159 -6.44 7.30 -2.42
CA ALA A 159 -5.49 7.15 -1.33
C ALA A 159 -4.13 7.73 -1.76
N TYR A 160 -3.45 8.43 -0.86
CA TYR A 160 -2.05 8.80 -1.05
C TYR A 160 -1.21 8.22 0.07
N GLY A 161 0.03 7.89 -0.26
CA GLY A 161 1.00 7.35 0.67
C GLY A 161 2.32 7.15 -0.05
N VAL A 162 3.40 6.97 0.71
CA VAL A 162 4.72 6.65 0.14
C VAL A 162 4.64 5.39 -0.72
N ILE A 163 3.96 4.36 -0.20
CA ILE A 163 3.68 3.11 -0.89
C ILE A 163 2.17 2.95 -1.06
N LEU A 164 1.76 2.69 -2.30
CA LEU A 164 0.42 2.26 -2.68
C LEU A 164 0.47 0.74 -2.98
N LEU A 165 0.00 -0.07 -2.04
CA LEU A 165 -0.11 -1.53 -2.17
C LEU A 165 -1.55 -1.88 -2.53
N SER A 166 -1.80 -2.39 -3.74
CA SER A 166 -3.16 -2.52 -4.27
C SER A 166 -3.50 -3.91 -4.81
N SER A 167 -2.83 -4.95 -4.32
CA SER A 167 -3.16 -6.35 -4.64
C SER A 167 -2.61 -7.32 -3.58
N SER A 168 -3.35 -8.37 -3.24
CA SER A 168 -3.00 -9.33 -2.18
C SER A 168 -1.96 -10.39 -2.58
N ASN A 169 -1.66 -10.52 -3.86
CA ASN A 169 -0.62 -11.42 -4.39
C ASN A 169 0.79 -10.80 -4.41
N VAL A 170 0.97 -9.69 -3.68
CA VAL A 170 2.26 -9.06 -3.43
C VAL A 170 2.64 -9.34 -1.98
N ASN A 171 3.75 -10.05 -1.78
CA ASN A 171 4.32 -10.27 -0.47
C ASN A 171 5.22 -9.08 -0.11
N PHE A 172 4.65 -8.12 0.62
CA PHE A 172 5.35 -6.91 1.07
C PHE A 172 5.85 -7.11 2.51
N SER A 173 7.08 -7.60 2.68
CA SER A 173 7.59 -7.89 4.03
C SER A 173 9.07 -7.56 4.17
N ARG A 174 9.52 -7.32 5.40
CA ARG A 174 10.93 -7.03 5.70
C ARG A 174 11.47 -5.81 4.95
N ASN A 175 10.67 -4.76 4.82
CA ASN A 175 11.10 -3.46 4.28
C ASN A 175 11.28 -2.45 5.42
N HIS A 176 12.18 -1.48 5.25
CA HIS A 176 12.39 -0.33 6.15
C HIS A 176 11.57 0.85 5.64
N LEU A 177 10.60 1.28 6.43
CA LEU A 177 9.76 2.46 6.23
C LEU A 177 10.14 3.52 7.26
N GLU A 178 10.63 4.67 6.80
CA GLU A 178 10.93 5.81 7.67
C GLU A 178 10.78 7.12 6.88
N ASN A 179 9.54 7.60 6.78
CA ASN A 179 9.17 8.74 5.95
C ASN A 179 8.39 9.77 6.79
N PRO A 180 9.04 10.44 7.76
CA PRO A 180 8.36 11.28 8.76
C PRO A 180 7.58 12.44 8.14
N ASP A 181 8.04 12.96 7.01
CA ASP A 181 7.44 14.06 6.25
C ASP A 181 6.19 13.65 5.46
N SER A 182 5.85 12.36 5.42
CA SER A 182 4.64 11.84 4.78
C SER A 182 3.61 11.45 5.84
N ARG A 183 2.35 11.84 5.64
CA ARG A 183 1.25 11.48 6.56
C ARG A 183 1.06 9.96 6.63
N TYR A 184 1.01 9.32 5.46
CA TYR A 184 0.87 7.87 5.32
C TYR A 184 2.10 7.29 4.62
N GLU A 185 2.69 6.26 5.22
CA GLU A 185 3.79 5.51 4.60
C GLU A 185 3.27 4.35 3.75
N LEU A 186 2.16 3.74 4.18
CA LEU A 186 1.53 2.64 3.47
C LEU A 186 0.04 2.91 3.31
N ALA A 187 -0.44 2.78 2.09
CA ALA A 187 -1.86 2.94 1.78
C ALA A 187 -2.29 1.90 0.74
N THR A 188 -3.60 1.67 0.67
CA THR A 188 -4.19 0.80 -0.36
C THR A 188 -5.23 1.52 -1.19
N HIS A 189 -5.35 1.10 -2.45
CA HIS A 189 -6.43 1.48 -3.33
C HIS A 189 -6.83 0.28 -4.19
N LEU A 190 -7.61 -0.61 -3.59
CA LEU A 190 -8.19 -1.79 -4.24
C LEU A 190 -9.70 -1.78 -3.96
N LEU A 191 -10.49 -2.07 -5.00
CA LEU A 191 -11.96 -2.04 -4.92
C LEU A 191 -12.55 -3.25 -4.18
N ASP A 192 -11.79 -4.34 -4.09
CA ASP A 192 -12.18 -5.53 -3.36
C ASP A 192 -11.97 -5.34 -1.85
N LYS A 193 -13.01 -4.87 -1.15
CA LYS A 193 -13.00 -4.68 0.31
C LYS A 193 -12.76 -5.97 1.12
N SER A 194 -12.99 -7.13 0.51
CA SER A 194 -12.81 -8.44 1.17
C SER A 194 -11.37 -8.93 1.12
N ALA A 195 -10.54 -8.29 0.29
CA ALA A 195 -9.14 -8.60 0.20
C ALA A 195 -8.42 -8.24 1.51
N HIS A 196 -7.35 -8.99 1.77
CA HIS A 196 -6.45 -8.75 2.87
C HIS A 196 -5.03 -8.69 2.31
N MET A 197 -4.31 -7.60 2.58
CA MET A 197 -2.91 -7.47 2.16
C MET A 197 -1.98 -7.73 3.33
N GLU A 198 -1.04 -8.64 3.11
CA GLU A 198 0.01 -8.93 4.06
C GLU A 198 1.17 -7.94 3.89
N ALA A 199 1.33 -7.06 4.87
CA ALA A 199 2.41 -6.08 4.97
C ALA A 199 3.20 -6.28 6.28
N THR A 200 3.55 -7.54 6.59
CA THR A 200 4.10 -7.92 7.90
C THR A 200 5.62 -7.81 7.95
N ARG A 201 6.16 -7.81 9.16
CA ARG A 201 7.61 -7.76 9.45
C ARG A 201 8.27 -6.54 8.81
N LEU A 202 7.61 -5.39 8.84
CA LEU A 202 8.19 -4.12 8.42
C LEU A 202 8.89 -3.44 9.59
N TRP A 203 9.96 -2.70 9.31
CA TRP A 203 10.52 -1.75 10.27
C TRP A 203 9.92 -0.38 9.98
N TRP A 204 9.29 0.24 10.99
CA TRP A 204 8.54 1.50 10.85
C TRP A 204 9.29 2.72 11.42
N GLY A 205 10.58 2.58 11.75
CA GLY A 205 11.31 3.58 12.53
C GLY A 205 10.90 3.65 14.02
N THR A 206 9.94 2.82 14.43
CA THR A 206 9.41 2.75 15.80
C THR A 206 8.92 1.34 16.11
N THR A 207 8.80 1.00 17.38
CA THR A 207 8.14 -0.23 17.87
C THR A 207 6.74 0.04 18.44
N ASN A 208 6.27 1.29 18.43
CA ASN A 208 4.95 1.64 18.94
C ASN A 208 3.88 1.48 17.86
N TYR A 209 3.04 0.45 17.99
CA TYR A 209 1.95 0.17 17.05
C TYR A 209 0.91 1.28 16.93
N THR A 210 0.66 2.06 17.97
CA THR A 210 -0.25 3.22 17.87
C THR A 210 0.28 4.23 16.86
N LEU A 211 1.59 4.50 16.87
CA LEU A 211 2.23 5.38 15.88
C LEU A 211 2.21 4.75 14.48
N MET A 212 2.47 3.44 14.37
CA MET A 212 2.39 2.71 13.08
C MET A 212 0.99 2.80 12.48
N SER A 213 -0.05 2.57 13.28
CA SER A 213 -1.44 2.62 12.84
C SER A 213 -1.86 3.99 12.31
N GLY A 214 -1.23 5.07 12.80
CA GLY A 214 -1.43 6.43 12.29
C GLY A 214 -0.76 6.70 10.95
N ARG A 215 0.16 5.82 10.51
CA ARG A 215 0.93 5.90 9.26
C ARG A 215 0.40 4.97 8.17
N VAL A 216 -0.66 4.21 8.47
CA VAL A 216 -1.34 3.31 7.53
C VAL A 216 -2.67 3.91 7.12
N PHE A 217 -3.02 3.79 5.84
CA PHE A 217 -4.33 4.18 5.30
C PHE A 217 -5.03 2.99 4.63
N ASP A 218 -5.96 2.38 5.36
CA ASP A 218 -6.63 1.14 4.98
C ASP A 218 -8.11 1.12 5.44
N GLN A 219 -8.68 -0.08 5.63
CA GLN A 219 -10.04 -0.28 6.13
C GLN A 219 -10.36 0.46 7.45
N TYR A 220 -9.39 0.70 8.33
CA TYR A 220 -9.63 1.46 9.59
C TYR A 220 -9.79 2.95 9.34
N ASN A 221 -9.41 3.45 8.17
CA ASN A 221 -9.63 4.82 7.74
C ASN A 221 -10.91 4.95 6.91
N ARG A 222 -11.14 3.99 6.00
CA ARG A 222 -12.30 3.97 5.10
C ARG A 222 -12.88 2.57 4.96
N PHE A 223 -14.19 2.42 5.18
CA PHE A 223 -14.80 1.09 5.27
C PHE A 223 -14.84 0.32 3.94
N ASP A 224 -14.67 1.02 2.81
CA ASP A 224 -14.68 0.45 1.46
C ASP A 224 -13.31 -0.07 1.02
N LEU A 225 -12.25 0.25 1.75
CA LEU A 225 -10.91 -0.26 1.51
C LEU A 225 -10.69 -1.64 2.15
N PRO A 226 -9.80 -2.46 1.57
CA PRO A 226 -9.31 -3.67 2.20
C PRO A 226 -8.40 -3.39 3.40
N GLN A 227 -8.28 -4.39 4.27
CA GLN A 227 -7.41 -4.33 5.45
C GLN A 227 -5.96 -4.60 5.07
N ILE A 228 -5.03 -3.87 5.69
CA ILE A 228 -3.60 -4.14 5.61
C ILE A 228 -3.15 -4.72 6.96
N SER A 229 -2.63 -5.95 6.96
CA SER A 229 -2.01 -6.52 8.16
C SER A 229 -0.53 -6.16 8.23
N TYR A 230 -0.19 -5.32 9.19
CA TYR A 230 1.18 -4.87 9.49
C TYR A 230 1.73 -5.44 10.81
N TYR A 231 0.99 -6.36 11.43
CA TYR A 231 1.41 -7.08 12.63
C TYR A 231 1.89 -8.50 12.25
N PRO A 232 3.00 -9.01 12.82
CA PRO A 232 3.95 -8.30 13.68
C PRO A 232 4.91 -7.42 12.86
N SER A 233 5.49 -6.41 13.49
CA SER A 233 6.55 -5.54 12.97
C SER A 233 7.93 -6.05 13.39
N LEU A 234 8.99 -5.56 12.73
CA LEU A 234 10.37 -5.77 13.18
C LEU A 234 10.64 -4.93 14.44
N ASN A 235 11.50 -5.43 15.31
CA ASN A 235 11.91 -4.71 16.52
C ASN A 235 13.06 -3.71 16.29
N SER A 236 13.73 -3.78 15.14
CA SER A 236 14.90 -3.01 14.75
C SER A 236 14.97 -2.87 13.23
N ASP A 237 15.86 -2.02 12.74
CA ASP A 237 16.13 -1.80 11.31
C ASP A 237 16.87 -2.95 10.63
N HIS A 238 17.26 -4.01 11.37
CA HIS A 238 17.91 -5.18 10.81
C HIS A 238 16.91 -6.07 10.06
N LEU A 239 16.74 -5.81 8.75
CA LEU A 239 15.73 -6.45 7.90
C LEU A 239 15.85 -7.97 7.76
N TYR A 240 17.04 -8.53 7.97
CA TYR A 240 17.29 -9.99 7.97
C TYR A 240 17.14 -10.62 9.37
N GLY A 241 16.89 -9.80 10.39
CA GLY A 241 16.76 -10.25 11.77
C GLY A 241 15.53 -11.12 12.00
N GLU A 242 15.60 -11.97 13.02
CA GLU A 242 14.48 -12.84 13.39
C GLU A 242 13.56 -12.20 14.43
N TRP A 243 14.02 -11.14 15.09
CA TRP A 243 13.32 -10.53 16.20
C TRP A 243 12.14 -9.67 15.73
N LEU A 244 10.96 -10.06 16.20
CA LEU A 244 9.70 -9.38 15.91
C LEU A 244 9.19 -8.71 17.18
N ASN A 245 8.36 -7.70 17.00
CA ASN A 245 7.54 -7.12 18.06
C ASN A 245 6.16 -7.78 18.03
N ASP A 246 6.07 -9.02 18.50
CA ASP A 246 4.92 -9.90 18.37
C ASP A 246 4.13 -10.06 19.68
N GLN A 247 3.73 -8.93 20.26
CA GLN A 247 2.89 -8.89 21.47
C GLN A 247 1.52 -9.57 21.29
N VAL A 248 1.17 -10.47 22.21
CA VAL A 248 -0.14 -11.13 22.25
C VAL A 248 -1.03 -10.45 23.31
N PRO A 249 -2.29 -10.09 23.00
CA PRO A 249 -2.98 -10.24 21.72
C PRO A 249 -2.45 -9.29 20.63
N PRO A 250 -2.61 -9.65 19.33
CA PRO A 250 -2.23 -8.79 18.22
C PRO A 250 -2.78 -7.37 18.38
N PHE A 251 -2.00 -6.39 17.94
CA PHE A 251 -2.43 -5.01 17.99
C PHE A 251 -3.61 -4.77 17.05
N GLU A 252 -4.66 -4.14 17.60
CA GLU A 252 -5.86 -3.73 16.88
C GLU A 252 -6.10 -2.23 17.13
N PRO A 253 -6.25 -1.40 16.08
CA PRO A 253 -6.58 0.02 16.24
C PRO A 253 -7.87 0.20 17.04
N GLN A 254 -7.81 1.03 18.09
CA GLN A 254 -8.97 1.31 18.93
C GLN A 254 -9.96 2.24 18.23
N PHE A 255 -11.26 1.96 18.44
CA PHE A 255 -12.34 2.81 17.93
C PHE A 255 -12.35 4.20 18.57
N LEU A 256 -12.14 4.28 19.89
CA LEU A 256 -11.95 5.53 20.63
C LEU A 256 -10.45 5.80 20.81
N ARG A 257 -10.01 7.00 20.43
CA ARG A 257 -8.65 7.51 20.53
C ARG A 257 -8.67 8.85 21.24
N ASP A 258 -7.58 9.17 21.94
CA ASP A 258 -7.33 10.48 22.54
C ASP A 258 -8.47 11.00 23.46
N GLY A 259 -9.26 10.09 24.03
CA GLY A 259 -10.35 10.39 24.98
C GLY A 259 -11.67 10.89 24.36
N ASN A 260 -11.65 11.46 23.15
CA ASN A 260 -12.85 11.97 22.47
C ASN A 260 -12.84 11.84 20.93
N THR A 261 -11.83 11.22 20.31
CA THR A 261 -11.79 11.02 18.87
C THR A 261 -12.26 9.61 18.53
N ILE A 262 -13.22 9.44 17.63
CA ILE A 262 -13.78 8.14 17.28
C ILE A 262 -13.72 7.88 15.78
N GLY A 263 -13.67 6.60 15.39
CA GLY A 263 -13.77 6.20 14.00
C GLY A 263 -12.99 4.93 13.70
N GLY A 264 -13.20 4.38 12.52
CA GLY A 264 -12.69 3.08 12.09
C GLY A 264 -13.65 1.94 12.44
N ARG A 265 -13.08 0.75 12.60
CA ARG A 265 -13.83 -0.49 12.82
C ARG A 265 -14.28 -0.60 14.29
N LEU A 266 -15.59 -0.76 14.50
CA LEU A 266 -16.21 -1.01 15.79
C LEU A 266 -16.66 -2.47 15.86
N VAL A 267 -15.90 -3.27 16.61
CA VAL A 267 -16.18 -4.69 16.84
C VAL A 267 -16.88 -4.96 18.17
N ASN A 268 -16.74 -4.07 19.15
CA ASN A 268 -17.31 -4.23 20.49
C ASN A 268 -18.40 -3.17 20.74
N ARG A 269 -19.11 -3.32 21.86
CA ARG A 269 -20.05 -2.29 22.33
C ARG A 269 -19.31 -1.01 22.78
N PHE A 270 -19.66 0.13 22.18
CA PHE A 270 -19.23 1.46 22.58
C PHE A 270 -20.42 2.33 22.94
N VAL A 271 -20.38 2.93 24.14
CA VAL A 271 -21.40 3.86 24.63
C VAL A 271 -20.76 5.22 24.81
N THR A 272 -21.33 6.25 24.18
CA THR A 272 -20.84 7.62 24.35
C THR A 272 -21.17 8.13 25.76
N LYS A 273 -20.33 9.00 26.32
CA LYS A 273 -20.64 9.64 27.59
C LYS A 273 -21.71 10.73 27.38
N PRO A 274 -22.76 10.80 28.21
CA PRO A 274 -23.78 11.84 28.10
C PRO A 274 -23.17 13.25 28.09
N GLY A 275 -23.67 14.12 27.21
CA GLY A 275 -23.20 15.50 27.08
C GLY A 275 -21.78 15.68 26.50
N GLN A 276 -21.05 14.60 26.18
CA GLN A 276 -19.69 14.70 25.63
C GLN A 276 -19.73 14.96 24.12
N THR A 277 -18.83 15.81 23.64
CA THR A 277 -18.55 15.98 22.21
C THR A 277 -17.45 15.01 21.77
N TYR A 278 -17.69 14.30 20.67
CA TYR A 278 -16.74 13.41 20.03
C TYR A 278 -16.41 13.88 18.61
N HIS A 279 -15.14 13.83 18.23
CA HIS A 279 -14.70 14.14 16.87
C HIS A 279 -14.59 12.86 16.05
N VAL A 280 -15.19 12.83 14.86
CA VAL A 280 -15.16 11.66 13.96
C VAL A 280 -14.21 11.93 12.81
N ASP A 281 -13.00 11.37 12.88
CA ASP A 281 -11.88 11.60 11.94
C ASP A 281 -11.69 10.47 10.90
N ARG A 282 -12.44 9.37 11.05
CA ARG A 282 -12.39 8.20 10.17
C ARG A 282 -13.79 7.64 9.96
N ASP A 283 -13.96 6.92 8.86
CA ASP A 283 -15.21 6.21 8.58
C ASP A 283 -15.58 5.27 9.73
N VAL A 284 -16.85 5.28 10.13
CA VAL A 284 -17.35 4.42 11.20
C VAL A 284 -17.89 3.14 10.58
N ASN A 285 -17.28 2.00 10.89
CA ASN A 285 -17.75 0.68 10.45
C ASN A 285 -18.22 -0.14 11.66
N ILE A 286 -19.53 -0.24 11.87
CA ILE A 286 -20.13 -1.05 12.94
C ILE A 286 -20.34 -2.46 12.41
N VAL A 287 -19.49 -3.38 12.83
CA VAL A 287 -19.42 -4.73 12.25
C VAL A 287 -20.45 -5.64 12.92
N ALA A 288 -21.31 -6.30 12.14
CA ALA A 288 -22.20 -7.34 12.66
C ALA A 288 -21.49 -8.69 12.82
N GLU A 289 -20.75 -9.08 11.79
CA GLU A 289 -20.06 -10.36 11.68
C GLU A 289 -18.87 -10.39 12.65
N GLU A 290 -18.49 -11.59 13.11
CA GLU A 290 -17.38 -11.85 14.05
C GLU A 290 -17.55 -11.35 15.49
N ALA A 291 -18.18 -10.20 15.75
CA ALA A 291 -18.12 -9.57 17.08
C ALA A 291 -19.38 -8.81 17.56
N HIS A 292 -20.44 -8.66 16.75
CA HIS A 292 -21.66 -7.93 17.12
C HIS A 292 -21.40 -6.52 17.67
N GLY A 293 -20.75 -5.66 16.88
CA GLY A 293 -20.48 -4.27 17.25
C GLY A 293 -21.76 -3.48 17.53
N GLU A 294 -21.72 -2.66 18.58
CA GLU A 294 -22.85 -1.82 19.00
C GLU A 294 -22.38 -0.39 19.30
N LEU A 295 -22.98 0.61 18.64
CA LEU A 295 -22.78 2.02 18.96
C LEU A 295 -24.03 2.56 19.65
N ILE A 296 -23.90 2.97 20.91
CA ILE A 296 -24.99 3.60 21.67
C ILE A 296 -24.64 5.05 21.93
N ILE A 297 -25.40 5.94 21.30
CA ILE A 297 -25.29 7.39 21.47
C ILE A 297 -26.19 7.80 22.64
N SER A 298 -25.59 8.30 23.71
CA SER A 298 -26.29 8.76 24.91
C SER A 298 -26.80 10.19 24.78
N GLU A 299 -27.81 10.53 25.56
CA GLU A 299 -28.43 11.87 25.60
C GLU A 299 -27.40 13.01 25.69
N GLY A 300 -27.61 14.05 24.89
CA GLY A 300 -26.74 15.23 24.84
C GLY A 300 -25.38 15.02 24.17
N THR A 301 -25.08 13.83 23.64
CA THR A 301 -23.83 13.59 22.88
C THR A 301 -23.83 14.39 21.58
N ILE A 302 -22.71 15.02 21.25
CA ILE A 302 -22.49 15.69 19.97
C ILE A 302 -21.41 14.93 19.19
N LEU A 303 -21.70 14.58 17.94
CA LEU A 303 -20.71 14.01 17.02
C LEU A 303 -20.30 15.07 16.00
N GLU A 304 -19.08 15.56 16.12
CA GLU A 304 -18.47 16.47 15.15
C GLU A 304 -17.78 15.66 14.06
N VAL A 305 -18.47 15.51 12.94
CA VAL A 305 -18.03 14.65 11.83
C VAL A 305 -17.20 15.46 10.85
N GLU A 306 -15.98 15.00 10.56
CA GLU A 306 -15.16 15.62 9.53
C GLU A 306 -15.78 15.50 8.13
N ASN A 307 -15.30 16.33 7.20
CA ASN A 307 -15.75 16.27 5.81
C ASN A 307 -15.53 14.87 5.22
N ALA A 308 -16.48 14.43 4.39
CA ALA A 308 -16.39 13.19 3.61
C ALA A 308 -16.29 11.88 4.42
N ILE A 309 -16.61 11.89 5.71
CA ILE A 309 -16.75 10.68 6.53
C ILE A 309 -18.06 9.96 6.23
N GLY A 310 -18.00 8.64 6.15
CA GLY A 310 -19.14 7.75 6.02
C GLY A 310 -19.37 6.90 7.28
N ILE A 311 -20.61 6.44 7.46
CA ILE A 311 -20.97 5.50 8.51
C ILE A 311 -21.60 4.28 7.84
N LEU A 312 -20.99 3.12 8.03
CA LEU A 312 -21.53 1.82 7.65
C LEU A 312 -22.01 1.11 8.91
N VAL A 313 -23.31 0.83 8.97
CA VAL A 313 -23.94 0.11 10.07
C VAL A 313 -24.35 -1.28 9.59
N GLN A 314 -23.60 -2.29 10.00
CA GLN A 314 -23.99 -3.70 9.82
C GLN A 314 -24.52 -4.27 11.14
N GLY A 315 -23.90 -3.89 12.27
CA GLY A 315 -24.32 -4.24 13.63
C GLY A 315 -25.44 -3.35 14.17
N LEU A 316 -25.35 -2.95 15.45
CA LEU A 316 -26.36 -2.13 16.11
C LEU A 316 -25.92 -0.67 16.24
N LEU A 317 -26.80 0.25 15.85
CA LEU A 317 -26.70 1.67 16.15
C LEU A 317 -27.97 2.12 16.88
N GLN A 318 -27.84 2.66 18.09
CA GLN A 318 -28.97 3.15 18.87
C GLN A 318 -28.67 4.53 19.46
N ALA A 319 -29.61 5.46 19.37
CA ALA A 319 -29.59 6.72 20.11
C ALA A 319 -30.63 6.65 21.24
N LYS A 320 -30.25 7.07 22.45
CA LYS A 320 -31.11 7.06 23.65
C LYS A 320 -31.14 8.41 24.34
#